data_AF-A0A830E2K0-F1
#
_entry.id   AF-A0A830E2K0-F1
#
_cell.length_a   1.000
_cell.length_b   1.000
_cell.length_c   1.000
_cell.angle_alpha   90.00
_cell.angle_beta   90.00
_cell.angle_gamma   90.00
#
_symmetry.space_group_name_H-M   'P 1'
#
loop_
_entity.id
_entity.type
_entity.pdbx_description
1 polymer ?
#
loop_
_entity_poly.entity_id
_entity_poly.type
_entity_poly.pdbx_seq_one_letter_code
_entity_poly.pdbx_strand_id
1 'polypeptide(L)'
;MPDLIDKPLAYYGVLVSGRSLGHSLLVMLPVLVVLVGVGHRLGYSEHATALVVATLSHYLGDTYRALLAGDWGSMQFLLWPLFPATDYASDSIPPWVRVFESLGDPRYNFQYALAAVAFGLWLVNRLDRRRARAER
;
A
#
# COMPACT_ATOMS: atom_id res chain seq x y z
N MET A 1 3.56 -1.22 1.64
CA MET A 1 2.16 -0.97 2.08
C MET A 1 2.08 0.33 2.87
N PRO A 2 2.08 1.47 2.18
CA PRO A 2 1.93 2.81 2.77
C PRO A 2 0.71 2.97 3.70
N ASP A 3 -0.42 2.38 3.31
CA ASP A 3 -1.69 2.44 4.05
C ASP A 3 -1.62 1.94 5.50
N LEU A 4 -0.76 0.96 5.79
CA LEU A 4 -0.60 0.43 7.15
C LEU A 4 0.11 1.41 8.09
N ILE A 5 0.74 2.43 7.55
CA ILE A 5 1.42 3.50 8.29
C ILE A 5 0.49 4.69 8.37
N ASP A 6 0.05 5.20 7.23
CA ASP A 6 -0.62 6.50 7.17
C ASP A 6 -2.03 6.44 7.73
N LYS A 7 -2.82 5.40 7.42
CA LYS A 7 -4.23 5.36 7.85
C LYS A 7 -4.36 5.26 9.37
N PRO A 8 -3.62 4.39 10.10
CA PRO A 8 -3.67 4.38 11.56
C PRO A 8 -3.16 5.69 12.16
N LEU A 9 -2.04 6.23 11.67
CA LEU A 9 -1.47 7.45 12.22
C LEU A 9 -2.36 8.68 11.97
N ALA A 10 -3.03 8.75 10.81
CA ALA A 10 -4.02 9.78 10.53
C ALA A 10 -5.25 9.65 11.42
N TYR A 11 -5.76 8.43 11.59
CA TYR A 11 -6.89 8.15 12.49
C TYR A 11 -6.60 8.56 13.94
N TYR A 12 -5.38 8.33 14.43
CA TYR A 12 -4.93 8.76 15.77
C TYR A 12 -4.52 10.25 15.84
N GLY A 13 -4.63 11.01 14.75
CA GLY A 13 -4.28 12.44 14.70
C GLY A 13 -2.78 12.74 14.72
N VAL A 14 -1.93 11.74 14.52
CA VAL A 14 -0.47 11.91 14.42
C VAL A 14 -0.10 12.50 13.05
N LEU A 15 -0.78 12.07 12.00
CA LEU A 15 -0.65 12.64 10.66
C LEU A 15 -1.93 13.42 10.30
N VAL A 16 -1.76 14.49 9.52
CA VAL A 16 -2.89 15.29 9.03
C VAL A 16 -3.71 14.53 7.99
N SER A 17 -3.11 13.57 7.29
CA SER A 17 -3.74 12.86 6.18
C SER A 17 -3.31 11.39 6.12
N GLY A 18 -4.26 10.53 5.74
CA GLY A 18 -4.07 9.10 5.48
C GLY A 18 -3.28 8.80 4.20
N ARG A 19 -2.87 9.83 3.45
CA ARG A 19 -1.93 9.74 2.32
C ARG A 19 -0.86 10.84 2.46
N SER A 20 0.14 10.59 3.28
CA SER A 20 1.22 11.55 3.56
C SER A 20 2.59 10.86 3.72
N LEU A 21 2.95 10.44 4.94
CA LEU A 21 4.29 9.95 5.28
C LEU A 21 4.73 8.74 4.43
N GLY A 22 3.98 7.65 4.46
CA GLY A 22 4.25 6.41 3.72
C GLY A 22 3.94 6.52 2.23
N HIS A 23 3.11 7.47 1.84
CA HIS A 23 2.79 7.74 0.44
C HIS A 23 3.73 8.77 -0.24
N SER A 24 4.63 9.40 0.51
CA SER A 24 5.64 10.30 -0.03
C SER A 24 6.80 9.54 -0.66
N LEU A 25 7.11 9.84 -1.91
CA LEU A 25 8.34 9.35 -2.57
C LEU A 25 9.59 9.93 -1.92
N LEU A 26 9.54 11.18 -1.46
CA LEU A 26 10.68 11.85 -0.82
C LEU A 26 11.06 11.16 0.50
N VAL A 27 10.09 10.61 1.21
CA VAL A 27 10.30 9.88 2.46
C VAL A 27 10.58 8.40 2.17
N MET A 28 9.74 7.76 1.37
CA MET A 28 9.74 6.31 1.26
C MET A 28 10.84 5.77 0.35
N LEU A 29 11.32 6.53 -0.65
CA LEU A 29 12.44 6.07 -1.48
C LEU A 29 13.73 5.89 -0.65
N PRO A 30 14.18 6.88 0.17
CA PRO A 30 15.30 6.66 1.08
C PRO A 30 15.08 5.49 2.04
N VAL A 31 13.89 5.36 2.62
CA VAL A 31 13.54 4.26 3.53
C VAL A 31 13.67 2.91 2.82
N LEU A 32 13.15 2.78 1.60
CA LEU A 32 13.27 1.57 0.80
C LEU A 32 14.72 1.23 0.49
N VAL A 33 15.55 2.21 0.13
CA VAL A 33 16.99 1.99 -0.12
C VAL A 33 17.66 1.41 1.13
N VAL A 34 17.39 1.97 2.31
CA VAL A 34 17.94 1.48 3.58
C VAL A 34 17.45 0.07 3.89
N LEU A 35 16.13 -0.17 3.81
CA LEU A 35 15.54 -1.48 4.12
C LEU A 35 16.02 -2.57 3.16
N VAL A 36 16.16 -2.26 1.88
CA VAL A 36 16.70 -3.17 0.87
C VAL A 36 18.17 -3.46 1.17
N GLY A 37 18.98 -2.44 1.42
CA GLY A 37 20.40 -2.61 1.76
C GLY A 37 20.61 -3.46 3.01
N VAL A 38 19.84 -3.21 4.08
CA VAL A 38 19.86 -4.02 5.31
C VAL A 38 19.36 -5.43 5.03
N GLY A 39 18.26 -5.57 4.29
CA GLY A 39 17.70 -6.87 3.91
C GLY A 39 18.69 -7.73 3.15
N HIS A 40 19.45 -7.16 2.20
CA HIS A 40 20.51 -7.87 1.51
C HIS A 40 21.63 -8.31 2.45
N ARG A 41 22.09 -7.44 3.35
CA ARG A 41 23.16 -7.78 4.31
C ARG A 41 22.77 -8.88 5.30
N LEU A 42 21.49 -8.96 5.65
CA LEU A 42 20.96 -9.94 6.60
C LEU A 42 20.43 -11.23 5.93
N GLY A 43 20.59 -11.39 4.61
CA GLY A 43 20.14 -12.59 3.88
C GLY A 43 18.64 -12.63 3.54
N TYR A 44 17.92 -11.52 3.69
CA TYR A 44 16.49 -11.37 3.39
C TYR A 44 16.21 -10.80 1.98
N SER A 45 17.05 -11.10 0.99
CA SER A 45 16.96 -10.49 -0.36
C SER A 45 15.61 -10.71 -1.06
N GLU A 46 14.99 -11.89 -0.89
CA GLU A 46 13.65 -12.17 -1.42
C GLU A 46 12.59 -11.24 -0.80
N HIS A 47 12.66 -11.01 0.51
CA HIS A 47 11.72 -10.17 1.25
C HIS A 47 11.93 -8.69 0.91
N ALA A 48 13.19 -8.26 0.75
CA ALA A 48 13.53 -6.92 0.28
C ALA A 48 12.94 -6.64 -1.12
N THR A 49 13.05 -7.61 -2.03
CA THR A 49 12.46 -7.51 -3.37
C THR A 49 10.93 -7.42 -3.30
N ALA A 50 10.31 -8.29 -2.49
CA ALA A 50 8.87 -8.27 -2.27
C ALA A 50 8.39 -6.93 -1.70
N LEU A 51 9.14 -6.32 -0.78
CA LEU A 51 8.83 -5.00 -0.21
C LEU A 51 8.84 -3.90 -1.27
N VAL A 52 9.85 -3.88 -2.15
CA VAL A 52 9.94 -2.89 -3.24
C VAL A 52 8.78 -3.08 -4.21
N VAL A 53 8.55 -4.31 -4.69
CA VAL A 53 7.46 -4.60 -5.63
C VAL A 53 6.11 -4.23 -5.04
N ALA A 54 5.84 -4.59 -3.78
CA ALA A 54 4.60 -4.25 -3.10
C ALA A 54 4.43 -2.73 -2.94
N THR A 55 5.50 -1.99 -2.64
CA THR A 55 5.43 -0.54 -2.43
C THR A 55 5.24 0.21 -3.75
N LEU A 56 5.98 -0.14 -4.79
CA LEU A 56 5.84 0.49 -6.11
C LEU A 56 4.51 0.15 -6.77
N SER A 57 4.03 -1.10 -6.64
CA SER A 57 2.70 -1.49 -7.14
C SER A 57 1.59 -0.74 -6.42
N HIS A 58 1.75 -0.47 -5.12
CA HIS A 58 0.81 0.36 -4.36
C HIS A 58 0.77 1.78 -4.92
N TYR A 59 1.92 2.43 -5.15
CA TYR A 59 1.96 3.77 -5.75
C TYR A 59 1.34 3.82 -7.13
N LEU A 60 1.57 2.81 -7.97
CA LEU A 60 0.92 2.72 -9.26
C LEU A 60 -0.61 2.61 -9.11
N GLY A 61 -1.10 1.73 -8.23
CA GLY A 61 -2.53 1.57 -7.95
C GLY A 61 -3.19 2.85 -7.44
N ASP A 62 -2.44 3.64 -6.67
CA ASP A 62 -2.85 4.89 -6.08
C ASP A 62 -2.92 6.08 -7.06
N THR A 63 -2.18 6.00 -8.16
CA THR A 63 -1.95 7.13 -9.07
C THR A 63 -2.41 6.89 -10.49
N TYR A 64 -2.61 5.64 -10.94
CA TYR A 64 -2.85 5.35 -12.36
C TYR A 64 -4.04 6.10 -12.95
N ARG A 65 -5.15 6.25 -12.20
CA ARG A 65 -6.33 7.00 -12.68
C ARG A 65 -6.02 8.49 -12.84
N ALA A 66 -5.35 9.09 -11.86
CA ALA A 66 -4.92 10.48 -11.91
C ALA A 66 -3.92 10.72 -13.05
N LEU A 67 -2.97 9.81 -13.22
CA LEU A 67 -1.99 9.86 -14.30
C LEU A 67 -2.67 9.80 -15.68
N LEU A 68 -3.62 8.87 -15.87
CA LEU A 68 -4.39 8.76 -17.11
C LEU A 68 -5.29 9.99 -17.36
N ALA A 69 -5.77 10.63 -16.30
CA ALA A 69 -6.58 11.84 -16.36
C ALA A 69 -5.75 13.13 -16.49
N GLY A 70 -4.42 13.06 -16.35
CA GLY A 70 -3.55 14.25 -16.29
C GLY A 70 -3.74 15.10 -15.03
N ASP A 71 -4.32 14.53 -13.97
CA ASP A 71 -4.58 15.23 -12.70
C ASP A 71 -3.36 15.19 -11.78
N TRP A 72 -2.38 16.03 -12.10
CA TRP A 72 -1.15 16.18 -11.31
C TRP A 72 -1.41 16.72 -9.89
N GLY A 73 -2.51 17.44 -9.69
CA GLY A 73 -2.88 18.01 -8.39
C GLY A 73 -3.17 16.92 -7.36
N SER A 74 -3.96 15.91 -7.75
CA SER A 74 -4.28 14.77 -6.87
C SER A 74 -3.08 13.89 -6.51
N MET A 75 -1.94 14.05 -7.19
CA MET A 75 -0.70 13.30 -6.97
C MET A 75 0.34 14.05 -6.12
N GLN A 76 0.04 15.27 -5.65
CA GLN A 76 0.97 16.08 -4.85
C GLN A 76 1.38 15.41 -3.53
N PHE A 77 0.58 14.49 -3.00
CA PHE A 77 0.93 13.71 -1.82
C PHE A 77 2.26 12.95 -1.96
N LEU A 78 2.66 12.59 -3.20
CA LEU A 78 3.94 11.95 -3.49
C LEU A 78 5.15 12.82 -3.11
N LEU A 79 4.95 14.13 -3.02
CA LEU A 79 5.98 15.13 -2.74
C LEU A 79 5.89 15.70 -1.32
N TRP A 80 5.07 15.12 -0.44
CA TRP A 80 5.04 15.52 0.96
C TRP A 80 6.44 15.38 1.60
N PRO A 81 6.93 16.32 2.43
CA PRO A 81 6.23 17.49 2.98
C PRO A 81 6.42 18.78 2.16
N LEU A 82 6.98 18.73 0.95
CA LEU A 82 7.14 19.93 0.12
C LEU A 82 5.78 20.52 -0.30
N PHE A 83 4.79 19.65 -0.51
CA PHE A 83 3.40 20.03 -0.69
C PHE A 83 2.57 19.57 0.53
N PRO A 84 1.58 20.36 0.96
CA PRO A 84 0.69 19.97 2.04
C PRO A 84 -0.09 18.72 1.62
N ALA A 85 -0.30 17.81 2.58
CA ALA A 85 -1.12 16.65 2.32
C ALA A 85 -2.58 17.06 2.12
N THR A 86 -3.28 16.39 1.21
CA THR A 86 -4.71 16.60 1.01
C THR A 86 -5.47 16.06 2.22
N ASP A 87 -6.32 16.89 2.82
CA ASP A 87 -7.23 16.47 3.86
C ASP A 87 -8.42 15.74 3.22
N TYR A 88 -8.61 14.48 3.58
CA TYR A 88 -9.74 13.69 3.10
C TYR A 88 -10.72 13.51 4.25
N ALA A 89 -12.00 13.86 4.04
CA ALA A 89 -13.05 13.63 5.03
C ALA A 89 -13.09 12.17 5.56
N SER A 90 -12.69 11.22 4.71
CA SER A 90 -12.61 9.81 5.03
C SER A 90 -11.49 9.41 6.00
N ASP A 91 -10.53 10.31 6.30
CA ASP A 91 -9.40 10.01 7.18
C ASP A 91 -9.80 9.95 8.66
N SER A 92 -10.93 10.59 9.00
CA SER A 92 -11.58 10.45 10.31
C SER A 92 -12.37 9.15 10.47
N ILE A 93 -12.57 8.39 9.38
CA ILE A 93 -13.37 7.16 9.37
C ILE A 93 -12.45 5.95 9.54
N PRO A 94 -12.77 5.02 10.46
CA PRO A 94 -11.96 3.81 10.64
C PRO A 94 -11.80 3.01 9.32
N PRO A 95 -10.59 2.51 9.00
CA PRO A 95 -10.32 1.86 7.72
C PRO A 95 -11.23 0.66 7.40
N TRP A 96 -11.61 -0.15 8.41
CA TRP A 96 -12.51 -1.28 8.22
C TRP A 96 -13.94 -0.85 7.88
N VAL A 97 -14.42 0.26 8.44
CA VAL A 97 -15.75 0.82 8.09
C VAL A 97 -15.76 1.22 6.63
N ARG A 98 -14.70 1.88 6.14
CA ARG A 98 -14.58 2.24 4.72
C ARG A 98 -14.65 1.04 3.79
N VAL A 99 -14.09 -0.11 4.18
CA VAL A 99 -14.19 -1.35 3.39
C VAL A 99 -15.63 -1.83 3.29
N PHE A 100 -16.40 -1.77 4.38
CA PHE A 100 -17.82 -2.13 4.38
C PHE A 100 -18.65 -1.14 3.55
N GLU A 101 -18.38 0.16 3.64
CA GLU A 101 -19.06 1.20 2.87
C GLU A 101 -18.79 1.08 1.37
N SER A 102 -17.61 0.58 0.97
CA SER A 102 -17.30 0.34 -0.44
C SER A 102 -17.92 -0.95 -1.01
N LEU A 103 -18.54 -1.80 -0.18
CA LEU A 103 -19.20 -3.02 -0.67
C LEU A 103 -20.38 -2.66 -1.58
N GLY A 104 -20.37 -3.21 -2.78
CA GLY A 104 -21.42 -2.97 -3.77
C GLY A 104 -21.21 -1.74 -4.66
N ASP A 105 -20.20 -0.89 -4.39
CA ASP A 105 -19.83 0.19 -5.31
C ASP A 105 -18.96 -0.38 -6.47
N PRO A 106 -19.44 -0.29 -7.74
CA PRO A 106 -18.72 -0.84 -8.89
C PRO A 106 -17.30 -0.29 -9.08
N ARG A 107 -17.00 0.90 -8.55
CA ARG A 107 -15.68 1.55 -8.64
C ARG A 107 -14.57 0.73 -7.98
N TYR A 108 -14.93 -0.14 -7.03
CA TYR A 108 -14.02 -1.00 -6.28
C TYR A 108 -13.99 -2.45 -6.79
N ASN A 109 -14.87 -2.84 -7.72
CA ASN A 109 -14.94 -4.21 -8.24
C ASN A 109 -13.60 -4.74 -8.73
N PHE A 110 -12.86 -3.91 -9.49
CA PHE A 110 -11.53 -4.29 -9.98
C PHE A 110 -10.55 -4.55 -8.82
N GLN A 111 -10.57 -3.70 -7.79
CA GLN A 111 -9.69 -3.84 -6.62
C GLN A 111 -10.03 -5.11 -5.84
N TYR A 112 -11.32 -5.39 -5.65
CA TYR A 112 -11.78 -6.61 -4.99
C TYR A 112 -11.46 -7.87 -5.79
N ALA A 113 -11.63 -7.85 -7.11
CA ALA A 113 -11.25 -8.97 -7.97
C ALA A 113 -9.75 -9.25 -7.86
N LEU A 114 -8.91 -8.21 -7.94
CA LEU A 114 -7.47 -8.34 -7.78
C LEU A 114 -7.09 -8.88 -6.39
N ALA A 115 -7.72 -8.37 -5.33
CA ALA A 115 -7.51 -8.84 -3.97
C ALA A 115 -7.91 -10.32 -3.78
N ALA A 116 -9.05 -10.73 -4.35
CA ALA A 116 -9.51 -12.12 -4.31
C ALA A 116 -8.56 -13.06 -5.05
N VAL A 117 -8.06 -12.67 -6.23
CA VAL A 117 -7.06 -13.43 -6.99
C VAL A 117 -5.76 -13.55 -6.20
N ALA A 118 -5.24 -12.44 -5.68
CA ALA A 118 -4.01 -12.43 -4.88
C ALA A 118 -4.15 -13.31 -3.63
N PHE A 119 -5.28 -13.24 -2.93
CA PHE A 119 -5.57 -14.08 -1.77
C PHE A 119 -5.67 -15.57 -2.16
N GLY A 120 -6.33 -15.89 -3.27
CA GLY A 120 -6.42 -17.25 -3.80
C GLY A 120 -5.05 -17.84 -4.11
N LEU A 121 -4.19 -17.11 -4.83
CA LEU A 121 -2.82 -17.52 -5.13
C LEU A 121 -2.00 -17.74 -3.84
N TRP A 122 -2.12 -16.83 -2.88
CA TRP A 122 -1.47 -16.97 -1.58
C TRP A 122 -1.96 -18.23 -0.84
N LEU A 123 -3.27 -18.48 -0.82
CA LEU A 123 -3.87 -19.62 -0.15
C LEU A 123 -3.40 -20.94 -0.75
N VAL A 124 -3.40 -21.06 -2.08
CA VAL A 124 -2.90 -22.24 -2.80
C VAL A 124 -1.44 -22.49 -2.46
N ASN A 125 -0.57 -21.49 -2.64
CA ASN A 125 0.85 -21.61 -2.29
C ASN A 125 1.05 -21.98 -0.81
N ARG A 126 0.21 -21.48 0.10
CA ARG A 126 0.31 -21.81 1.53
C ARG A 126 -0.07 -23.26 1.83
N LEU A 127 -1.12 -23.77 1.19
CA LEU A 127 -1.58 -25.15 1.35
C LEU A 127 -0.57 -26.14 0.77
N ASP A 128 -0.02 -25.85 -0.42
CA ASP A 128 0.99 -26.70 -1.05
C ASP A 128 2.26 -26.81 -0.20
N ARG A 129 2.75 -25.69 0.34
CA ARG A 129 3.88 -25.68 1.29
C ARG A 129 3.59 -26.43 2.59
N ARG A 130 2.33 -26.57 3.01
CA ARG A 130 1.96 -27.38 4.19
C ARG A 130 1.99 -28.86 3.85
N ARG A 131 1.42 -29.27 2.71
CA ARG A 131 1.44 -30.66 2.22
C ARG A 131 2.86 -31.20 2.06
N ALA A 132 3.72 -30.45 1.37
CA ALA A 132 5.12 -30.83 1.16
C ALA A 132 5.96 -30.97 2.44
N ARG A 133 5.52 -30.40 3.57
CA ARG A 133 6.15 -30.58 4.88
C ARG A 133 5.60 -31.77 5.66
N ALA A 134 4.36 -32.17 5.39
CA ALA A 134 3.75 -33.33 6.03
C ALA A 134 4.21 -34.67 5.41
N GLU A 135 4.72 -34.62 4.18
CA GLU A 135 5.26 -35.78 3.44
C GLU A 135 6.77 -36.01 3.66
N ARG A 136 7.44 -35.17 4.46
CA ARG A 136 8.85 -35.30 4.85
C ARG A 136 8.97 -35.78 6.29
#